data_AF-A0A848I749-F1
#
_entry.id   AF-A0A848I749-F1
#
_cell.length_a   1.000
_cell.length_b   1.000
_cell.length_c   1.000
_cell.angle_alpha   90.00
_cell.angle_beta   90.00
_cell.angle_gamma   90.00
#
_symmetry.space_group_name_H-M   'P 1'
#
loop_
_entity.id
_entity.type
_entity.pdbx_description
1 polymer ?
#
loop_
_entity_poly.entity_id
_entity_poly.type
_entity_poly.pdbx_seq_one_letter_code
_entity_poly.pdbx_strand_id
1 'polypeptide(L)'
;LRERAPELQVDGEMHGDLALDANLRREVLPDSTLEGDANLLVLPNIDAANISYNLLKTAAGNNIAIGPMLLGAAKPVHVLTASATVRRIVNMTALLVADVIASR
;
A
#
# COMPACT_ATOMS: atom_id res chain seq x y z
N LEU A 1 -14.76 -7.96 5.82
CA LEU A 1 -14.06 -6.74 6.31
C LEU A 1 -15.04 -5.83 7.03
N ARG A 2 -16.16 -5.46 6.40
CA ARG A 2 -17.23 -4.64 6.99
C ARG A 2 -17.77 -5.14 8.33
N GLU A 3 -17.77 -6.45 8.59
CA GLU A 3 -18.16 -7.01 9.90
C GLU A 3 -17.00 -7.05 10.92
N ARG A 4 -15.75 -7.18 10.45
CA ARG A 4 -14.56 -7.40 11.30
C ARG A 4 -13.84 -6.11 11.70
N ALA A 5 -13.99 -5.06 10.88
CA ALA A 5 -13.39 -3.75 11.06
C ALA A 5 -14.31 -2.70 10.40
N PRO A 6 -15.53 -2.47 10.94
CA PRO A 6 -16.52 -1.55 10.37
C PRO A 6 -16.07 -0.08 10.32
N GLU A 7 -15.07 0.28 11.12
CA GLU A 7 -14.49 1.63 11.18
C GLU A 7 -13.58 1.96 9.98
N LEU A 8 -13.12 0.96 9.23
CA LEU A 8 -12.26 1.18 8.07
C LEU A 8 -13.10 1.64 6.87
N GLN A 9 -12.76 2.80 6.32
CA GLN A 9 -13.27 3.25 5.02
C GLN A 9 -12.64 2.39 3.92
N VAL A 10 -13.39 1.39 3.45
CA VAL A 10 -12.94 0.48 2.39
C VAL A 10 -14.06 0.25 1.40
N ASP A 11 -13.71 0.41 0.13
CA ASP A 11 -14.62 0.20 -0.98
C ASP A 11 -13.93 -0.47 -2.17
N GLY A 12 -14.72 -1.08 -3.03
CA GLY A 12 -14.29 -1.88 -4.17
C GLY A 12 -15.40 -2.86 -4.59
N GLU A 13 -15.29 -3.59 -5.70
CA GLU A 13 -14.26 -3.62 -6.75
C GLU A 13 -14.27 -2.33 -7.58
N MET A 14 -13.08 -1.78 -7.91
CA MET A 14 -12.98 -0.57 -8.71
C MET A 14 -11.69 -0.47 -9.52
N HIS A 15 -11.72 0.36 -10.55
CA HIS A 15 -10.55 0.72 -11.35
C HIS A 15 -9.65 1.70 -10.58
N GLY A 16 -8.35 1.66 -10.86
CA GLY A 16 -7.36 2.45 -10.12
C GLY A 16 -7.48 3.95 -10.31
N ASP A 17 -8.00 4.41 -11.45
CA ASP A 17 -8.33 5.81 -11.70
C ASP A 17 -9.47 6.30 -10.80
N LEU A 18 -10.55 5.52 -10.63
CA LEU A 18 -11.63 5.83 -9.67
C LEU A 18 -11.14 5.78 -8.21
N ALA A 19 -10.18 4.89 -7.91
CA ALA A 19 -9.59 4.86 -6.58
C ALA A 19 -8.79 6.14 -6.29
N LEU A 20 -8.02 6.63 -7.27
CA LEU A 20 -7.08 7.74 -7.11
C LEU A 20 -7.67 9.13 -7.41
N ASP A 21 -8.85 9.23 -8.00
CA ASP A 21 -9.56 10.48 -8.26
C ASP A 21 -10.96 10.45 -7.63
N ALA A 22 -11.10 11.08 -6.46
CA ALA A 22 -12.36 11.16 -5.74
C ALA A 22 -13.45 11.94 -6.48
N ASN A 23 -13.10 12.86 -7.38
CA ASN A 23 -14.09 13.62 -8.15
C ASN A 23 -14.72 12.70 -9.20
N LEU A 24 -13.89 12.01 -9.98
CA LEU A 24 -14.33 11.03 -10.95
C LEU A 24 -15.11 9.89 -10.28
N ARG A 25 -14.65 9.43 -9.11
CA ARG A 25 -15.37 8.40 -8.34
C ARG A 25 -16.77 8.82 -7.94
N ARG A 26 -16.97 10.07 -7.50
CA ARG A 26 -18.31 10.55 -7.12
C ARG A 26 -19.26 10.63 -8.31
N GLU A 27 -18.74 10.85 -9.51
CA GLU A 27 -19.55 10.87 -10.75
C GLU A 27 -19.94 9.46 -11.20
N VAL A 28 -19.00 8.50 -11.14
CA VAL A 28 -19.20 7.13 -11.66
C VAL A 28 -19.79 6.18 -10.62
N LEU A 29 -19.43 6.36 -9.34
CA LEU A 29 -19.80 5.52 -8.19
C LEU A 29 -20.30 6.40 -7.03
N PRO A 30 -21.48 7.04 -7.17
CA PRO A 30 -22.00 7.99 -6.16
C PRO A 30 -22.29 7.33 -4.80
N ASP A 31 -22.55 6.03 -4.79
CA ASP A 31 -22.80 5.25 -3.56
C ASP A 31 -21.50 4.78 -2.87
N SER A 32 -20.34 5.22 -3.35
CA SER A 32 -19.05 4.86 -2.76
C SER A 32 -18.94 5.35 -1.32
N THR A 33 -18.42 4.48 -0.46
CA THR A 33 -18.20 4.78 0.97
C THR A 33 -16.84 5.43 1.24
N LEU A 34 -15.99 5.57 0.22
CA LEU A 34 -14.67 6.20 0.33
C LEU A 34 -14.77 7.72 0.21
N GLU A 35 -14.16 8.41 1.16
CA GLU A 35 -13.99 9.87 1.13
C GLU A 35 -12.57 10.21 0.65
N GLY A 36 -12.45 11.24 -0.21
CA GLY A 36 -11.14 11.66 -0.75
C GLY A 36 -10.44 10.59 -1.61
N ASP A 37 -9.19 10.80 -1.96
CA ASP A 37 -8.46 9.85 -2.81
C ASP A 37 -8.02 8.64 -1.99
N ALA A 38 -8.09 7.43 -2.58
CA ALA A 38 -7.65 6.22 -1.91
C ALA A 38 -6.14 6.27 -1.66
N ASN A 39 -5.75 6.01 -0.42
CA ASN A 39 -4.35 5.99 0.01
C ASN A 39 -3.75 4.57 0.10
N LEU A 40 -4.59 3.54 -0.04
CA LEU A 40 -4.21 2.13 -0.03
C LEU A 40 -4.90 1.40 -1.18
N LEU A 41 -4.10 0.81 -2.05
CA LEU A 41 -4.59 0.01 -3.18
C LEU A 41 -4.35 -1.47 -2.91
N VAL A 42 -5.44 -2.23 -2.74
CA VAL A 42 -5.39 -3.69 -2.64
C VAL A 42 -5.59 -4.26 -4.05
N LEU A 43 -4.56 -4.86 -4.61
CA LEU A 43 -4.58 -5.35 -5.98
C LEU A 43 -5.03 -6.81 -6.07
N PRO A 44 -5.71 -7.22 -7.17
CA PRO A 44 -6.38 -8.52 -7.24
C PRO A 44 -5.43 -9.70 -7.29
N ASN A 45 -4.17 -9.50 -7.69
CA ASN A 45 -3.14 -10.52 -7.75
C ASN A 45 -1.73 -9.91 -7.70
N ILE A 46 -0.72 -10.78 -7.58
CA ILE A 46 0.69 -10.39 -7.45
C ILE A 46 1.25 -9.73 -8.71
N ASP A 47 0.76 -10.10 -9.90
CA ASP A 47 1.24 -9.54 -11.16
C ASP A 47 0.77 -8.09 -11.31
N ALA A 48 -0.52 -7.83 -11.08
CA ALA A 48 -1.08 -6.49 -11.01
C ALA A 48 -0.37 -5.66 -9.95
N ALA A 49 -0.13 -6.23 -8.76
CA ALA A 49 0.60 -5.57 -7.68
C ALA A 49 2.00 -5.12 -8.11
N ASN A 50 2.79 -6.03 -8.69
CA ASN A 50 4.15 -5.75 -9.11
C ASN A 50 4.23 -4.76 -10.28
N ILE A 51 3.35 -4.88 -11.27
CA ILE A 51 3.32 -3.97 -12.43
C ILE A 51 2.97 -2.56 -11.95
N SER A 52 1.84 -2.40 -11.24
CA SER A 52 1.39 -1.10 -10.75
C SER A 52 2.39 -0.45 -9.79
N TYR A 53 2.98 -1.22 -8.88
CA TYR A 53 4.01 -0.72 -7.98
C TYR A 53 5.22 -0.17 -8.74
N ASN A 54 5.74 -0.90 -9.74
CA ASN A 54 6.90 -0.44 -10.50
C ASN A 54 6.56 0.77 -11.39
N LEU A 55 5.35 0.82 -11.97
CA LEU A 55 4.87 1.98 -12.71
C LEU A 55 4.79 3.23 -11.82
N LEU A 56 4.12 3.14 -10.66
CA LEU A 56 4.00 4.25 -9.72
C LEU A 56 5.36 4.72 -9.18
N LYS A 57 6.22 3.77 -8.81
CA LYS A 57 7.60 4.06 -8.38
C LYS A 57 8.38 4.84 -9.44
N THR A 58 8.23 4.47 -10.72
CA THR A 58 8.96 5.08 -11.83
C THR A 58 8.36 6.43 -12.25
N ALA A 59 7.03 6.52 -12.35
CA ALA A 59 6.33 7.68 -12.89
C ALA A 59 6.07 8.78 -11.85
N ALA A 60 5.70 8.42 -10.62
CA ALA A 60 5.23 9.36 -9.60
C ALA A 60 6.18 9.48 -8.39
N GLY A 61 6.96 8.43 -8.11
CA GLY A 61 7.74 8.32 -6.87
C GLY A 61 9.18 8.84 -6.93
N ASN A 62 9.67 9.40 -8.05
CA ASN A 62 11.10 9.68 -8.27
C ASN A 62 12.00 8.47 -7.90
N ASN A 63 11.51 7.25 -8.14
CA ASN A 63 12.16 5.99 -7.77
C ASN A 63 12.37 5.80 -6.24
N ILE A 64 11.74 6.63 -5.40
CA ILE A 64 11.70 6.49 -3.94
C ILE A 64 10.59 5.50 -3.61
N ALA A 65 10.99 4.32 -3.16
CA ALA A 65 10.06 3.32 -2.65
C ALA A 65 10.65 2.64 -1.41
N ILE A 66 9.79 2.38 -0.42
CA ILE A 66 10.11 1.64 0.80
C ILE A 66 9.44 0.26 0.70
N GLY A 67 10.13 -0.79 1.12
CA GLY A 67 9.65 -2.18 1.06
C GLY A 67 10.61 -3.10 0.30
N PRO A 68 10.23 -4.35 -0.04
CA PRO A 68 8.97 -4.99 0.34
C PRO A 68 8.86 -5.16 1.85
N MET A 69 7.64 -4.99 2.39
CA MET A 69 7.35 -5.16 3.81
C MET A 69 6.55 -6.44 3.98
N LEU A 70 6.96 -7.28 4.92
CA LEU A 70 6.21 -8.48 5.29
C LEU A 70 5.28 -8.14 6.45
N LEU A 71 4.02 -8.51 6.32
CA LEU A 71 2.99 -8.35 7.34
C LEU A 71 2.52 -9.72 7.82
N GLY A 72 2.11 -9.82 9.09
CA GLY A 72 1.50 -11.03 9.66
C GLY A 72 2.48 -12.10 10.16
N ALA A 73 3.77 -11.82 10.21
CA ALA A 73 4.75 -12.72 10.86
C ALA A 73 4.62 -12.67 12.39
N ALA A 74 4.97 -13.76 13.08
CA ALA A 74 4.91 -13.84 14.55
C ALA A 74 5.89 -12.89 15.26
N LYS A 75 6.94 -12.45 14.57
CA LYS A 75 7.89 -11.43 15.00
C LYS A 75 8.24 -10.55 13.79
N PRO A 76 8.61 -9.27 13.98
CA PRO A 76 9.01 -8.41 12.87
C PRO A 76 10.20 -9.00 12.11
N VAL A 77 10.00 -9.22 10.81
CA VAL A 77 10.99 -9.75 9.89
C VAL A 77 10.71 -9.19 8.51
N HIS A 78 11.75 -8.75 7.80
CA HIS A 78 11.63 -8.25 6.43
C HIS A 78 12.74 -8.85 5.57
N VAL A 79 12.44 -9.06 4.29
CA VAL A 79 13.39 -9.61 3.31
C VAL A 79 13.78 -8.52 2.33
N LEU A 80 15.09 -8.28 2.21
CA LEU A 80 15.64 -7.35 1.23
C LEU A 80 16.10 -8.11 -0.02
N THR A 81 16.04 -7.45 -1.17
CA THR A 81 16.60 -7.97 -2.42
C THR A 81 18.09 -7.62 -2.51
N ALA A 82 18.87 -8.39 -3.26
CA ALA A 82 20.29 -8.10 -3.51
C ALA A 82 20.52 -6.72 -4.17
N SER A 83 19.50 -6.17 -4.83
CA SER A 83 19.49 -4.83 -5.42
C SER A 83 19.19 -3.70 -4.42
N ALA A 84 19.11 -3.98 -3.11
CA ALA A 84 18.83 -2.97 -2.10
C ALA A 84 19.99 -1.96 -1.97
N THR A 85 19.66 -0.68 -2.02
CA THR A 85 20.61 0.41 -1.77
C THR A 85 20.88 0.57 -0.28
N VAL A 86 22.00 1.23 0.08
CA VAL A 86 22.31 1.57 1.48
C VAL A 86 21.15 2.30 2.15
N ARG A 87 20.57 3.30 1.46
CA ARG A 87 19.39 4.03 1.96
C ARG A 87 18.22 3.09 2.27
N ARG A 88 17.96 2.10 1.40
CA ARG A 88 16.89 1.13 1.61
C ARG A 88 17.16 0.26 2.85
N ILE A 89 18.40 -0.18 3.06
CA ILE A 89 18.80 -0.96 4.24
C ILE A 89 18.55 -0.15 5.53
N VAL A 90 18.97 1.12 5.56
CA VAL A 90 18.76 2.00 6.72
C VAL A 90 17.27 2.20 6.99
N ASN A 91 16.48 2.56 5.96
CA ASN A 91 15.04 2.79 6.12
C ASN A 91 14.30 1.54 6.60
N MET A 92 14.63 0.36 6.04
CA MET A 92 13.99 -0.89 6.43
C MET A 92 14.39 -1.34 7.84
N THR A 93 15.62 -1.03 8.28
CA THR A 93 16.05 -1.26 9.66
C THR A 93 15.29 -0.37 10.63
N ALA A 94 15.14 0.92 10.31
CA ALA A 94 14.37 1.85 11.12
C ALA A 94 12.90 1.41 11.24
N LEU A 95 12.30 0.96 10.13
CA LEU A 95 10.95 0.42 10.12
C LEU A 95 10.83 -0.86 10.98
N LEU A 96 11.75 -1.81 10.84
CA LEU A 96 11.76 -3.03 11.64
C LEU A 96 11.80 -2.72 13.15
N VAL A 97 12.62 -1.75 13.56
CA VAL A 97 12.70 -1.32 14.97
C VAL A 97 11.37 -0.70 15.42
N ALA A 98 10.74 0.12 14.57
CA ALA A 98 9.43 0.70 14.86
C ALA A 98 8.37 -0.39 15.04
N ASP A 99 8.34 -1.41 14.17
CA ASP A 99 7.41 -2.55 14.27
C ASP A 99 7.61 -3.34 15.56
N VAL A 100 8.87 -3.55 15.99
CA VAL A 100 9.18 -4.21 17.27
C VAL A 100 8.67 -3.41 18.45
N ILE A 101 8.77 -2.08 18.40
CA ILE A 101 8.28 -1.20 19.48
C ILE A 101 6.75 -1.19 19.52
N ALA A 102 6.09 -1.12 18.35
CA ALA A 102 4.63 -1.07 18.25
C ALA A 102 3.94 -2.40 18.60
N SER A 103 4.65 -3.52 18.46
CA SER A 103 4.15 -4.87 18.79
C SER A 103 4.31 -5.25 20.27
N ARG A 104 4.82 -4.34 21.11
CA ARG A 104 4.88 -4.49 22.57
C ARG A 104 3.62 -3.91 23.21
#